data_AF-A0A1X7U267-F1
#
_entry.id   AF-A0A1X7U267-F1
#
_cell.length_a   1.000
_cell.length_b   1.000
_cell.length_c   1.000
_cell.angle_alpha   90.00
_cell.angle_beta   90.00
_cell.angle_gamma   90.00
#
_symmetry.space_group_name_H-M   'P 1'
#
loop_
_entity.id
_entity.type
_entity.pdbx_description
1 polymer ?
#
loop_
_entity_poly.entity_id
_entity_poly.type
_entity_poly.pdbx_seq_one_letter_code
_entity_poly.pdbx_strand_id
1 'polypeptide(L)'
;MFQKQVQLFLQPSWKISARSLFLKSLWFTEANGKASRISKQGWQPSYDISLLKSLKFLLSKEVIRDEVLRNHQRSDCFLEVGNPLGSRAKKHKLALFYFMIGNLSPKYRSSLLNIHLLCITRSQTLQEYGAKTVLEPVMKDINYLEEVGISVLVDGEEVCCKRTISAVSGDNLASQYLGGYKSLASAHRKCRCCFAVKEDMQTKFFSQNSKPRNRTSHAQHIASLSKNTALQQHISSTYGIN
;
A
#
# COMPACT_ATOMS: atom_id res chain seq x y z
N MET A 1 5.38 -16.38 9.32
CA MET A 1 5.18 -15.23 10.20
C MET A 1 4.79 -14.09 9.28
N PHE A 2 3.57 -13.56 9.39
CA PHE A 2 3.12 -12.50 8.47
C PHE A 2 2.25 -11.55 9.27
N GLN A 3 2.84 -10.44 9.71
CA GLN A 3 2.08 -9.26 10.05
C GLN A 3 2.27 -8.30 8.90
N LYS A 4 1.33 -8.28 7.96
CA LYS A 4 1.44 -7.35 6.84
C LYS A 4 1.00 -5.98 7.35
N GLN A 5 1.97 -5.12 7.61
CA GLN A 5 1.71 -3.73 7.94
C GLN A 5 1.81 -2.91 6.67
N VAL A 6 0.76 -2.16 6.37
CA VAL A 6 0.65 -1.34 5.18
C VAL A 6 0.26 0.05 5.61
N GLN A 7 0.96 1.06 5.10
CA GLN A 7 0.73 2.45 5.43
C GLN A 7 0.39 3.24 4.18
N LEU A 8 -0.78 3.86 4.19
CA LEU A 8 -1.28 4.73 3.13
C LEU A 8 -0.94 6.18 3.46
N PHE A 9 -0.31 6.88 2.53
CA PHE A 9 0.02 8.29 2.69
C PHE A 9 -0.99 9.14 1.93
N LEU A 10 -1.75 9.98 2.63
CA LEU A 10 -2.76 10.84 2.01
C LEU A 10 -2.23 12.24 1.73
N GLN A 11 -2.42 12.76 0.51
CA GLN A 11 -1.99 14.10 0.08
C GLN A 11 -3.05 14.81 -0.78
N PRO A 12 -2.98 16.14 -0.97
CA PRO A 12 -3.89 16.88 -1.83
C PRO A 12 -3.87 16.38 -3.27
N SER A 13 -5.04 16.26 -3.89
CA SER A 13 -5.21 15.66 -5.23
C SER A 13 -4.47 16.41 -6.34
N TRP A 14 -4.35 17.73 -6.24
CA TRP A 14 -3.67 18.58 -7.22
C TRP A 14 -2.13 18.55 -7.14
N LYS A 15 -1.55 17.89 -6.12
CA LYS A 15 -0.09 17.75 -5.93
C LYS A 15 0.46 16.41 -6.42
N ILE A 16 -0.36 15.58 -7.08
CA ILE A 16 0.04 14.23 -7.51
C ILE A 16 0.85 14.28 -8.81
N SER A 17 2.03 13.65 -8.83
CA SER A 17 2.75 13.36 -10.09
C SER A 17 2.22 12.07 -10.74
N ALA A 18 2.41 11.90 -12.06
CA ALA A 18 2.05 10.68 -12.80
C ALA A 18 2.58 9.36 -12.16
N ARG A 19 3.63 9.45 -11.34
CA ARG A 19 4.22 8.33 -10.59
C ARG A 19 3.33 7.84 -9.43
N SER A 20 2.51 8.69 -8.81
CA SER A 20 1.58 8.31 -7.74
C SER A 20 0.24 7.79 -8.29
N LEU A 21 -0.22 8.31 -9.43
CA LEU A 21 -1.29 7.68 -10.23
C LEU A 21 -0.89 6.26 -10.68
N PHE A 22 0.38 6.05 -11.03
CA PHE A 22 0.94 4.73 -11.36
C PHE A 22 0.87 3.76 -10.18
N LEU A 23 1.14 4.20 -8.95
CA LEU A 23 0.96 3.38 -7.75
C LEU A 23 -0.52 2.93 -7.64
N LYS A 24 -1.50 3.82 -7.80
CA LYS A 24 -2.93 3.47 -7.75
C LYS A 24 -3.29 2.35 -8.75
N SER A 25 -2.72 2.37 -9.96
CA SER A 25 -2.95 1.36 -11.01
C SER A 25 -2.12 0.06 -10.89
N LEU A 26 -0.94 0.08 -10.26
CA LEU A 26 -0.12 -1.12 -10.14
C LEU A 26 -0.53 -1.93 -8.90
N TRP A 27 -0.88 -1.27 -7.80
CA TRP A 27 -1.16 -1.93 -6.52
C TRP A 27 -2.56 -2.53 -6.42
N PHE A 28 -3.56 -1.95 -7.08
CA PHE A 28 -4.97 -2.37 -6.93
C PHE A 28 -5.52 -3.16 -8.11
N THR A 29 -4.84 -3.13 -9.26
CA THR A 29 -5.27 -3.82 -10.48
C THR A 29 -4.61 -5.20 -10.64
N GLU A 30 -3.42 -5.41 -10.05
CA GLU A 30 -2.63 -6.64 -10.20
C GLU A 30 -2.46 -7.46 -8.89
N ALA A 31 -3.21 -7.15 -7.82
CA ALA A 31 -3.26 -7.98 -6.61
C ALA A 31 -4.02 -9.31 -6.89
N ASN A 32 -3.38 -10.19 -7.65
CA ASN A 32 -3.80 -11.55 -7.95
C ASN A 32 -3.76 -12.40 -6.68
N GLY A 33 -4.87 -12.40 -5.94
CA GLY A 33 -5.33 -13.64 -5.31
C GLY A 33 -6.13 -14.40 -6.35
N LYS A 34 -5.98 -15.73 -6.41
CA LYS A 34 -6.98 -16.58 -7.07
C LYS A 34 -8.33 -16.24 -6.42
N ALA A 35 -9.12 -15.39 -7.06
CA ALA A 35 -10.51 -15.20 -6.69
C ALA A 35 -11.20 -16.51 -7.05
N SER A 36 -11.19 -17.46 -6.11
CA SER A 36 -12.16 -18.52 -6.13
C SER A 36 -13.52 -17.84 -6.24
N ARG A 37 -14.35 -18.29 -7.19
CA ARG A 37 -15.76 -17.93 -7.29
C ARG A 37 -16.45 -18.37 -5.99
N ILE A 38 -16.30 -17.59 -4.93
CA ILE A 38 -17.01 -17.76 -3.68
C ILE A 38 -17.77 -16.45 -3.50
N SER A 39 -19.08 -16.59 -3.39
CA SER A 39 -20.06 -15.52 -3.28
C SER A 39 -19.58 -14.40 -2.34
N LYS A 40 -19.79 -13.15 -2.76
CA LYS A 40 -19.56 -11.91 -1.99
C LYS A 40 -20.28 -11.84 -0.62
N GLN A 41 -21.01 -12.88 -0.24
CA GLN A 41 -21.82 -12.94 0.98
C GLN A 41 -21.04 -13.68 2.06
N GLY A 42 -20.45 -12.94 3.00
CA GLY A 42 -19.89 -13.53 4.23
C GLY A 42 -18.59 -12.93 4.74
N TRP A 43 -17.88 -12.14 3.92
CA TRP A 43 -16.67 -11.46 4.40
C TRP A 43 -17.03 -10.16 5.13
N GLN A 44 -16.58 -10.05 6.38
CA GLN A 44 -16.52 -8.80 7.13
C GLN A 44 -15.11 -8.65 7.69
N PRO A 45 -14.49 -7.47 7.59
CA PRO A 45 -13.24 -7.19 8.31
C PRO A 45 -13.48 -7.36 9.82
N SER A 46 -12.47 -7.87 10.53
CA SER A 46 -12.58 -8.03 12.00
C SER A 46 -12.72 -6.68 12.70
N TYR A 47 -12.17 -5.62 12.09
CA TYR A 47 -12.32 -4.25 12.52
C TYR A 47 -12.07 -3.33 11.31
N ASP A 48 -13.05 -2.48 10.98
CA ASP A 48 -12.97 -1.49 9.90
C ASP A 48 -13.32 -0.11 10.48
N ILE A 49 -12.34 0.78 10.47
CA ILE A 49 -12.54 2.17 10.87
C ILE A 49 -12.74 2.97 9.59
N SER A 50 -13.92 3.54 9.40
CA SER A 50 -14.20 4.42 8.26
C SER A 50 -13.13 5.51 8.16
N LEU A 51 -12.45 5.54 7.01
CA LEU A 51 -11.38 6.49 6.74
C LEU A 51 -11.92 7.92 6.81
N LEU A 52 -13.10 8.14 6.26
CA LEU A 52 -13.77 9.44 6.25
C LEU A 52 -14.05 9.94 7.67
N LYS A 53 -14.54 9.07 8.57
CA LYS A 53 -14.81 9.44 9.97
C LYS A 53 -13.52 9.81 10.70
N SER A 54 -12.48 8.98 10.56
CA SER A 54 -11.18 9.24 11.17
C SER A 54 -10.56 10.54 10.64
N LEU A 55 -10.64 10.78 9.34
CA LEU A 55 -10.08 11.99 8.73
C LEU A 55 -10.84 13.24 9.15
N LYS A 56 -12.18 13.21 9.22
CA LYS A 56 -12.99 14.30 9.78
C LYS A 56 -12.61 14.61 11.23
N PHE A 57 -12.44 13.58 12.06
CA PHE A 57 -12.00 13.74 13.45
C PHE A 57 -10.59 14.32 13.58
N LEU A 58 -9.67 13.98 12.66
CA LEU A 58 -8.32 14.56 12.68
C LEU A 58 -8.32 16.02 12.24
N LEU A 59 -9.07 16.33 11.19
CA LEU A 59 -9.22 17.69 10.68
C LEU A 59 -10.07 18.57 11.60
N SER A 60 -10.81 18.02 12.57
CA SER A 60 -11.48 18.82 13.59
C SER A 60 -10.49 19.43 14.60
N LYS A 61 -9.24 18.95 14.68
CA LYS A 61 -8.20 19.51 15.55
C LYS A 61 -7.47 20.65 14.85
N GLU A 62 -7.57 21.87 15.37
CA GLU A 62 -6.98 23.09 14.78
C GLU A 62 -5.49 22.94 14.46
N VAL A 63 -4.69 22.45 15.40
CA VAL A 63 -3.24 22.25 15.21
C VAL A 63 -2.92 21.37 13.98
N ILE A 64 -3.68 20.29 13.77
CA ILE A 64 -3.48 19.37 12.65
C ILE A 64 -4.03 20.00 11.36
N ARG A 65 -5.22 20.61 11.44
CA ARG A 65 -5.89 21.26 10.31
C ARG A 65 -4.98 22.33 9.70
N ASP A 66 -4.47 23.23 10.53
CA ASP A 66 -3.66 24.35 10.09
C ASP A 66 -2.34 23.88 9.51
N GLU A 67 -1.72 22.84 10.08
CA GLU A 67 -0.48 22.28 9.55
C GLU A 67 -0.69 21.63 8.17
N VAL A 68 -1.81 20.92 8.01
CA VAL A 68 -2.19 20.27 6.75
C VAL A 68 -2.52 21.28 5.65
N LEU A 69 -3.07 22.45 6.03
CA LEU A 69 -3.40 23.55 5.14
C LEU A 69 -2.21 24.46 4.84
N ARG A 70 -1.30 24.67 5.82
CA ARG A 70 -0.23 25.68 5.75
C ARG A 70 0.89 25.41 4.77
N ASN A 71 1.21 24.17 4.38
CA ASN A 71 2.45 23.99 3.59
C ASN A 71 2.51 22.99 2.43
N HIS A 72 3.26 23.49 1.44
CA HIS A 72 3.94 22.86 0.31
C HIS A 72 5.20 22.15 0.80
N GLN A 73 5.26 20.81 0.70
CA GLN A 73 6.42 20.12 0.11
C GLN A 73 6.17 18.61 -0.02
N ARG A 74 6.87 18.06 -0.99
CA ARG A 74 6.89 16.67 -1.46
C ARG A 74 7.11 15.68 -0.30
N SER A 75 6.40 14.55 -0.32
CA SER A 75 6.53 13.47 0.66
C SER A 75 7.43 12.36 0.13
N ASP A 76 8.58 12.17 0.73
CA ASP A 76 9.29 10.90 0.75
C ASP A 76 9.50 10.52 2.23
N CYS A 77 8.72 9.56 2.72
CA CYS A 77 8.89 9.00 4.06
C CYS A 77 9.02 7.49 3.96
N PHE A 78 10.24 7.00 4.20
CA PHE A 78 10.47 5.62 4.63
C PHE A 78 10.30 5.59 6.15
N LEU A 79 9.34 4.83 6.64
CA LEU A 79 9.09 4.66 8.07
C LEU A 79 9.44 3.23 8.45
N GLU A 80 10.29 3.11 9.47
CA GLU A 80 10.77 1.85 10.01
C GLU A 80 9.65 1.20 10.82
N VAL A 81 9.18 0.04 10.37
CA VAL A 81 8.07 -0.68 11.00
C VAL A 81 8.64 -1.80 11.85
N GLY A 82 8.57 -1.62 13.18
CA GLY A 82 9.02 -2.58 14.18
C GLY A 82 8.35 -3.95 14.02
N ASN A 83 9.19 -4.98 13.90
CA ASN A 83 8.81 -6.37 13.77
C ASN A 83 8.48 -6.95 15.16
N PRO A 84 7.24 -7.40 15.45
CA PRO A 84 6.93 -8.06 16.71
C PRO A 84 7.46 -9.51 16.65
N LEU A 85 8.75 -9.65 16.94
CA LEU A 85 9.49 -10.90 16.89
C LEU A 85 9.18 -11.78 18.10
N GLY A 86 8.16 -12.66 17.97
CA GLY A 86 7.86 -13.71 18.94
C GLY A 86 7.70 -15.09 18.29
N SER A 87 8.48 -16.08 18.76
CA SER A 87 8.54 -17.44 18.20
C SER A 87 7.24 -18.27 18.34
N ARG A 88 6.29 -17.83 19.18
CA ARG A 88 5.00 -18.49 19.46
C ARG A 88 3.79 -17.96 18.67
N ALA A 89 3.94 -16.91 17.85
CA ALA A 89 2.84 -16.22 17.16
C ALA A 89 2.34 -16.88 15.84
N LYS A 90 2.25 -18.22 15.77
CA LYS A 90 1.94 -18.93 14.51
C LYS A 90 0.43 -19.05 14.21
N LYS A 91 -0.45 -19.08 15.23
CA LYS A 91 -1.87 -19.47 15.11
C LYS A 91 -2.83 -18.31 14.77
N HIS A 92 -2.49 -17.07 15.14
CA HIS A 92 -3.35 -15.89 14.97
C HIS A 92 -2.61 -14.71 14.30
N LYS A 93 -2.29 -14.85 13.01
CA LYS A 93 -1.59 -13.80 12.25
C LYS A 93 -2.58 -12.73 11.79
N LEU A 94 -2.27 -11.47 12.03
CA LEU A 94 -3.09 -10.32 11.61
C LEU A 94 -2.39 -9.53 10.50
N ALA A 95 -3.17 -8.96 9.59
CA ALA A 95 -2.73 -7.91 8.68
C ALA A 95 -3.36 -6.60 9.12
N LEU A 96 -2.53 -5.56 9.23
CA LEU A 96 -2.92 -4.26 9.74
C LEU A 96 -2.65 -3.22 8.67
N PHE A 97 -3.66 -2.43 8.38
CA PHE A 97 -3.57 -1.31 7.46
C PHE A 97 -3.67 -0.04 8.29
N TYR A 98 -2.76 0.89 8.00
CA TYR A 98 -2.66 2.20 8.63
C TYR A 98 -2.71 3.27 7.56
N PHE A 99 -3.04 4.49 7.96
CA PHE A 99 -2.89 5.67 7.13
C PHE A 99 -2.23 6.81 7.90
N MET A 100 -1.61 7.71 7.16
CA MET A 100 -1.05 8.97 7.65
C MET A 100 -1.36 10.10 6.69
N ILE A 101 -1.41 11.32 7.22
CA ILE A 101 -1.51 12.52 6.39
C ILE A 101 -0.08 12.94 5.99
N GLY A 102 0.24 12.82 4.70
CA GLY A 102 1.57 13.14 4.17
C GLY A 102 1.94 14.62 4.26
N ASN A 103 0.96 15.51 4.42
CA ASN A 103 1.14 16.96 4.50
C ASN A 103 1.57 17.50 5.87
N LEU A 104 1.66 16.66 6.91
CA LEU A 104 2.15 17.10 8.22
C LEU A 104 3.65 17.44 8.16
N SER A 105 4.15 18.40 8.93
CA SER A 105 5.60 18.64 9.01
C SER A 105 6.39 17.38 9.38
N PRO A 106 7.61 17.18 8.81
CA PRO A 106 8.45 16.02 9.10
C PRO A 106 8.62 15.73 10.60
N LYS A 107 8.64 16.78 11.43
CA LYS A 107 8.75 16.68 12.90
C LYS A 107 7.65 15.82 13.52
N TYR A 108 6.46 15.82 12.94
CA TYR A 108 5.29 15.12 13.46
C TYR A 108 5.04 13.77 12.76
N ARG A 109 5.60 13.54 11.57
CA ARG A 109 5.31 12.35 10.74
C ARG A 109 5.70 11.02 11.39
N SER A 110 6.76 10.99 12.19
CA SER A 110 7.22 9.77 12.87
C SER A 110 6.53 9.53 14.21
N SER A 111 5.63 10.42 14.64
CA SER A 111 4.89 10.23 15.88
C SER A 111 3.81 9.18 15.71
N LEU A 112 3.74 8.23 16.64
CA LEU A 112 2.66 7.22 16.71
C LEU A 112 1.27 7.87 16.76
N LEU A 113 1.17 9.12 17.24
CA LEU A 113 -0.09 9.88 17.28
C LEU A 113 -0.66 10.22 15.89
N ASN A 114 0.20 10.19 14.85
CA ASN A 114 -0.19 10.50 13.47
C ASN A 114 -0.29 9.25 12.58
N ILE A 115 -0.14 8.06 13.17
CA ILE A 115 -0.33 6.77 12.50
C ILE A 115 -1.68 6.21 12.92
N HIS A 116 -2.63 6.25 11.99
CA HIS A 116 -4.01 5.88 12.29
C HIS A 116 -4.32 4.51 11.71
N LEU A 117 -4.91 3.65 12.53
CA LEU A 117 -5.38 2.35 12.09
C LEU A 117 -6.57 2.51 11.15
N LEU A 118 -6.57 1.74 10.07
CA LEU A 118 -7.58 1.75 9.03
C LEU A 118 -8.39 0.45 9.02
N CYS A 119 -7.71 -0.69 8.95
CA CYS A 119 -8.35 -1.99 8.88
C CYS A 119 -7.48 -3.06 9.56
N ILE A 120 -8.13 -3.99 10.28
CA ILE A 120 -7.52 -5.21 10.79
C ILE A 120 -8.23 -6.41 10.16
N THR A 121 -7.43 -7.34 9.62
CA THR A 121 -7.94 -8.61 9.13
C THR A 121 -7.01 -9.76 9.52
N ARG A 122 -7.52 -10.99 9.52
CA ARG A 122 -6.68 -12.17 9.67
C ARG A 122 -5.86 -12.37 8.40
N SER A 123 -4.60 -12.73 8.53
CA SER A 123 -3.72 -12.99 7.38
C SER A 123 -4.22 -14.12 6.50
N GLN A 124 -4.87 -15.13 7.08
CA GLN A 124 -5.50 -16.22 6.33
C GLN A 124 -6.62 -15.68 5.43
N THR A 125 -7.53 -14.90 6.00
CA THR A 125 -8.60 -14.23 5.26
C THR A 125 -8.05 -13.31 4.17
N LEU A 126 -6.97 -12.57 4.45
CA LEU A 126 -6.33 -11.75 3.42
C LEU A 126 -5.79 -12.60 2.25
N GLN A 127 -5.27 -13.80 2.50
CA GLN A 127 -4.79 -14.72 1.46
C GLN A 127 -5.95 -15.38 0.69
N GLU A 128 -7.07 -15.68 1.35
CA GLU A 128 -8.26 -16.30 0.76
C GLU A 128 -9.02 -15.33 -0.16
N TYR A 129 -9.30 -14.11 0.31
CA TYR A 129 -10.14 -13.14 -0.40
C TYR A 129 -9.34 -12.12 -1.22
N GLY A 130 -8.03 -12.02 -0.99
CA GLY A 130 -7.14 -11.07 -1.66
C GLY A 130 -7.21 -9.65 -1.09
N ALA A 131 -6.15 -8.86 -1.35
CA ALA A 131 -6.06 -7.48 -0.86
C ALA A 131 -7.13 -6.57 -1.47
N LYS A 132 -7.49 -6.79 -2.74
CA LYS A 132 -8.49 -5.99 -3.47
C LYS A 132 -9.86 -6.01 -2.78
N THR A 133 -10.33 -7.20 -2.38
CA THR A 133 -11.61 -7.37 -1.69
C THR A 133 -11.54 -6.77 -0.29
N VAL A 134 -10.46 -7.03 0.45
CA VAL A 134 -10.29 -6.54 1.81
C VAL A 134 -10.26 -5.00 1.88
N LEU A 135 -9.62 -4.35 0.90
CA LEU A 135 -9.45 -2.90 0.86
C LEU A 135 -10.53 -2.19 0.04
N GLU A 136 -11.54 -2.89 -0.45
CA GLU A 136 -12.63 -2.28 -1.22
C GLU A 136 -13.31 -1.10 -0.49
N PRO A 137 -13.66 -1.19 0.82
CA PRO A 137 -14.26 -0.06 1.55
C PRO A 137 -13.32 1.16 1.60
N VAL A 138 -12.04 0.91 1.88
CA VAL A 138 -11.00 1.94 1.91
C VAL A 138 -10.87 2.63 0.55
N MET A 139 -10.92 1.87 -0.54
CA MET A 139 -10.83 2.42 -1.89
C MET A 139 -12.05 3.26 -2.28
N LYS A 140 -13.25 2.89 -1.81
CA LYS A 140 -14.46 3.71 -1.97
C LYS A 140 -14.32 5.04 -1.24
N ASP A 141 -13.84 5.02 0.01
CA ASP A 141 -13.59 6.24 0.78
C ASP A 141 -12.54 7.14 0.09
N ILE A 142 -11.46 6.57 -0.46
CA ILE A 142 -10.45 7.34 -1.19
C ILE A 142 -11.02 7.96 -2.47
N ASN A 143 -11.81 7.21 -3.24
CA ASN A 143 -12.42 7.75 -4.45
C ASN A 143 -13.38 8.91 -4.10
N TYR A 144 -14.13 8.79 -3.01
CA TYR A 144 -14.95 9.89 -2.49
C TYR A 144 -14.09 11.10 -2.10
N LEU A 145 -12.93 10.91 -1.45
CA LEU A 145 -11.99 11.99 -1.10
C LEU A 145 -11.40 12.70 -2.33
N GLU A 146 -11.28 12.01 -3.46
CA GLU A 146 -10.75 12.57 -4.69
C GLU A 146 -11.80 13.33 -5.49
N GLU A 147 -13.01 12.77 -5.61
CA GLU A 147 -14.10 13.32 -6.41
C GLU A 147 -14.82 14.44 -5.67
N VAL A 148 -15.30 14.14 -4.45
CA VAL A 148 -16.12 15.04 -3.62
C VAL A 148 -15.25 15.82 -2.63
N GLY A 149 -14.38 15.14 -1.88
CA GLY A 149 -13.58 15.74 -0.82
C GLY A 149 -14.29 15.82 0.54
N ILE A 150 -13.62 16.43 1.53
CA ILE A 150 -14.19 16.71 2.86
C ILE A 150 -14.21 18.21 3.10
N SER A 151 -15.39 18.75 3.41
CA SER A 151 -15.52 20.11 3.93
C SER A 151 -15.03 20.20 5.37
N VAL A 152 -14.24 21.23 5.66
CA VAL A 152 -13.77 21.56 7.01
C VAL A 152 -13.97 23.07 7.22
N LEU A 153 -14.52 23.44 8.36
CA LEU A 153 -14.64 24.85 8.75
C LEU A 153 -13.27 25.37 9.22
N VAL A 154 -12.76 26.43 8.62
CA VAL A 154 -11.51 27.11 8.97
C VAL A 154 -11.84 28.58 9.15
N ASP A 155 -11.65 29.13 10.36
CA ASP A 155 -11.90 30.55 10.65
C ASP A 155 -13.30 31.07 10.20
N GLY A 156 -14.31 30.20 10.25
CA GLY A 156 -15.69 30.52 9.82
C GLY A 156 -15.99 30.22 8.34
N GLU A 157 -14.97 29.93 7.54
CA GLU A 157 -15.10 29.61 6.11
C GLU A 157 -15.09 28.10 5.86
N GLU A 158 -15.95 27.61 4.97
CA GLU A 158 -16.01 26.19 4.60
C GLU A 158 -14.98 25.88 3.50
N VAL A 159 -13.91 25.18 3.87
CA VAL A 159 -12.84 24.79 2.94
C VAL A 159 -13.01 23.33 2.52
N CYS A 160 -13.23 23.10 1.23
CA CYS A 160 -13.29 21.75 0.66
C CYS A 160 -11.88 21.17 0.44
N CYS A 161 -11.56 20.11 1.17
CA CYS A 161 -10.28 19.40 1.09
C CYS A 161 -10.41 18.09 0.29
N LYS A 162 -9.89 18.09 -0.94
CA LYS A 162 -9.70 16.87 -1.74
C LYS A 162 -8.37 16.19 -1.43
N ARG A 163 -8.36 14.86 -1.35
CA ARG A 163 -7.17 14.05 -0.97
C ARG A 163 -7.11 12.75 -1.76
N THR A 164 -5.91 12.20 -1.90
CA THR A 164 -5.60 10.96 -2.62
C THR A 164 -4.49 10.18 -1.90
N ILE A 165 -4.14 8.98 -2.37
CA ILE A 165 -2.93 8.27 -1.93
C ILE A 165 -1.70 8.77 -2.71
N SER A 166 -0.67 9.26 -2.00
CA SER A 166 0.64 9.59 -2.59
C SER A 166 1.60 8.39 -2.61
N ALA A 167 1.61 7.58 -1.54
CA ALA A 167 2.48 6.43 -1.39
C ALA A 167 1.82 5.32 -0.59
N VAL A 168 2.27 4.09 -0.84
CA VAL A 168 1.95 2.91 -0.04
C VAL A 168 3.26 2.30 0.39
N SER A 169 3.46 2.18 1.69
CA SER A 169 4.63 1.53 2.28
C SER A 169 4.20 0.31 3.08
N GLY A 170 5.12 -0.61 3.28
CA GLY A 170 4.93 -1.76 4.16
C GLY A 170 6.21 -2.53 4.34
N ASP A 171 6.22 -3.46 5.28
CA ASP A 171 7.35 -4.38 5.42
C ASP A 171 7.61 -5.15 4.11
N ASN A 172 8.76 -5.81 4.01
CA ASN A 172 9.16 -6.47 2.76
C ASN A 172 8.11 -7.46 2.25
N LEU A 173 7.46 -8.20 3.15
CA LEU A 173 6.48 -9.23 2.79
C LEU A 173 5.13 -8.63 2.40
N ALA A 174 4.68 -7.57 3.08
CA ALA A 174 3.48 -6.81 2.74
C ALA A 174 3.65 -6.10 1.41
N SER A 175 4.77 -5.41 1.21
CA SER A 175 5.10 -4.72 -0.04
C SER A 175 5.17 -5.67 -1.23
N GLN A 176 5.76 -6.86 -1.06
CA GLN A 176 5.76 -7.88 -2.11
C GLN A 176 4.36 -8.40 -2.39
N TYR A 177 3.60 -8.73 -1.34
CA TYR A 177 2.25 -9.26 -1.49
C TYR A 177 1.31 -8.29 -2.19
N LEU A 178 1.30 -7.02 -1.76
CA LEU A 178 0.48 -5.98 -2.37
C LEU A 178 0.86 -5.74 -3.83
N GLY A 179 2.15 -5.88 -4.18
CA GLY A 179 2.63 -5.74 -5.54
C GLY A 179 2.46 -7.00 -6.41
N GLY A 180 1.81 -8.05 -5.92
CA GLY A 180 1.65 -9.30 -6.67
C GLY A 180 2.95 -10.11 -6.84
N TYR A 181 3.99 -9.80 -6.06
CA TYR A 181 5.28 -10.48 -6.12
C TYR A 181 5.36 -11.69 -5.18
N LYS A 182 6.19 -12.65 -5.55
CA LYS A 182 6.61 -13.77 -4.69
C LYS A 182 7.45 -13.28 -3.52
N SER A 183 7.48 -14.09 -2.47
CA SER A 183 8.38 -13.86 -1.34
C SER A 183 9.84 -13.88 -1.79
N LEU A 184 10.69 -13.11 -1.12
CA LEU A 184 12.15 -13.03 -1.36
C LEU A 184 12.85 -14.42 -1.42
N ALA A 185 12.33 -15.41 -0.70
CA ALA A 185 12.90 -16.75 -0.65
C ALA A 185 12.62 -17.57 -1.91
N SER A 186 11.56 -17.25 -2.65
CA SER A 186 11.05 -18.07 -3.76
C SER A 186 11.24 -17.44 -5.15
N ALA A 187 11.84 -16.25 -5.22
CA ALA A 187 12.08 -15.52 -6.47
C ALA A 187 13.58 -15.47 -6.81
N HIS A 188 13.92 -15.62 -8.09
CA HIS A 188 15.27 -15.39 -8.58
C HIS A 188 15.56 -13.88 -8.65
N ARG A 189 14.69 -13.10 -9.31
CA ARG A 189 14.73 -11.63 -9.30
C ARG A 189 13.87 -11.08 -8.16
N LYS A 190 14.51 -10.95 -6.99
CA LYS A 190 13.85 -10.73 -5.69
C LYS A 190 13.30 -9.32 -5.48
N CYS A 191 13.87 -8.32 -6.16
CA CYS A 191 13.51 -6.93 -5.95
C CYS A 191 12.22 -6.55 -6.72
N ARG A 192 11.36 -5.76 -6.06
CA ARG A 192 10.16 -5.16 -6.68
C ARG A 192 10.47 -3.94 -7.55
N CYS A 193 11.63 -3.31 -7.34
CA CYS A 193 12.03 -2.09 -8.03
C CYS A 193 12.97 -2.35 -9.22
N CYS A 194 13.76 -3.42 -9.18
CA CYS A 194 14.74 -3.75 -10.20
C CYS A 194 14.82 -5.25 -10.48
N PHE A 195 15.55 -5.62 -11.53
CA PHE A 195 15.76 -7.01 -11.95
C PHE A 195 17.01 -7.66 -11.33
N ALA A 196 17.54 -7.12 -10.23
CA ALA A 196 18.72 -7.65 -9.57
C ALA A 196 18.51 -9.09 -9.08
N VAL A 197 19.55 -9.91 -9.25
CA VAL A 197 19.66 -11.27 -8.70
C VAL A 197 20.39 -11.24 -7.36
N LYS A 198 20.47 -12.38 -6.66
CA LYS A 198 21.04 -12.43 -5.30
C LYS A 198 22.49 -11.94 -5.29
N GLU A 199 23.26 -12.28 -6.30
CA GLU A 199 24.68 -11.96 -6.47
C GLU A 199 24.87 -10.45 -6.70
N ASP A 200 24.03 -9.86 -7.56
CA ASP A 200 23.99 -8.41 -7.79
C ASP A 200 23.66 -7.65 -6.50
N MET A 201 22.74 -8.15 -5.68
CA MET A 201 22.33 -7.49 -4.44
C MET A 201 23.45 -7.42 -3.38
N GLN A 202 24.47 -8.28 -3.47
CA GLN A 202 25.60 -8.25 -2.55
C GLN A 202 26.68 -7.25 -2.97
N THR A 203 26.69 -6.82 -4.23
CA THR A 203 27.81 -6.06 -4.81
C THR A 203 27.38 -4.73 -5.44
N LYS A 204 26.11 -4.59 -5.85
CA LYS A 204 25.57 -3.44 -6.55
C LYS A 204 24.56 -2.70 -5.67
N PHE A 205 25.00 -1.60 -5.06
CA PHE A 205 24.18 -0.81 -4.14
C PHE A 205 23.50 0.40 -4.77
N PHE A 206 23.98 0.86 -5.93
CA PHE A 206 23.43 2.03 -6.63
C PHE A 206 22.38 1.62 -7.65
N SER A 207 21.31 2.42 -7.75
CA SER A 207 20.20 2.19 -8.69
C SER A 207 20.67 2.12 -10.15
N GLN A 208 21.68 2.92 -10.50
CA GLN A 208 22.30 2.99 -11.83
C GLN A 208 22.92 1.65 -12.25
N ASN A 209 23.34 0.82 -11.28
CA ASN A 209 24.01 -0.46 -11.53
C ASN A 209 23.01 -1.60 -11.74
N SER A 210 21.70 -1.34 -11.59
CA SER A 210 20.65 -2.34 -11.71
C SER A 210 19.58 -1.90 -12.71
N LYS A 211 19.13 -2.82 -13.57
CA LYS A 211 18.05 -2.51 -14.50
C LYS A 211 16.73 -2.34 -13.74
N PRO A 212 16.09 -1.16 -13.76
CA PRO A 212 14.82 -0.97 -13.06
C PRO A 212 13.70 -1.75 -13.75
N ARG A 213 12.70 -2.17 -12.96
CA ARG A 213 11.45 -2.68 -13.51
C ARG A 213 10.64 -1.52 -14.07
N ASN A 214 10.00 -1.74 -15.21
CA ASN A 214 9.09 -0.76 -15.81
C ASN A 214 7.73 -1.41 -16.10
N ARG A 215 6.70 -0.59 -16.29
CA ARG A 215 5.32 -1.04 -16.51
C ARG A 215 5.20 -1.98 -17.71
N THR A 216 5.84 -1.62 -18.82
CA THR A 216 5.76 -2.37 -20.08
C THR A 216 6.33 -3.77 -19.93
N SER A 217 7.53 -3.89 -19.35
CA SER A 217 8.16 -5.19 -19.07
C SER A 217 7.36 -6.01 -18.07
N HIS A 218 6.77 -5.38 -17.04
CA HIS A 218 5.91 -6.08 -16.09
C HIS A 218 4.70 -6.68 -16.79
N ALA A 219 3.97 -5.88 -17.57
CA ALA A 219 2.80 -6.34 -18.34
C ALA A 219 3.16 -7.46 -19.32
N GLN A 220 4.33 -7.39 -19.97
CA GLN A 220 4.83 -8.46 -20.84
C GLN A 220 5.10 -9.76 -20.07
N HIS A 221 5.69 -9.69 -18.88
CA HIS A 221 5.93 -10.88 -18.06
C HIS A 221 4.62 -11.52 -17.56
N ILE A 222 3.65 -10.69 -17.16
CA ILE A 222 2.31 -11.15 -16.79
C ILE A 222 1.61 -11.81 -17.99
N ALA A 223 1.67 -11.20 -19.17
CA ALA A 223 1.12 -11.79 -20.40
C ALA A 223 1.83 -13.10 -20.79
N SER A 224 3.12 -13.24 -20.48
CA SER A 224 3.88 -14.47 -20.73
C SER A 224 3.48 -15.61 -19.79
N LEU A 225 3.07 -15.29 -18.55
CA LEU A 225 2.54 -16.27 -17.61
C LEU A 225 1.23 -16.89 -18.08
N SER A 226 0.34 -16.10 -18.69
CA SER A 226 -0.96 -16.59 -19.14
C SER A 226 -0.89 -17.39 -20.44
N LYS A 227 0.10 -17.11 -21.30
CA LYS A 227 0.26 -17.78 -22.61
C LYS A 227 0.92 -19.16 -22.53
N ASN A 228 1.89 -19.35 -21.64
CA ASN A 228 2.74 -20.54 -21.64
C ASN A 228 2.54 -21.38 -20.37
N THR A 229 1.52 -22.24 -20.34
CA THR A 229 1.20 -23.07 -19.17
C THR A 229 2.35 -24.00 -18.76
N ALA A 230 3.10 -24.55 -19.73
CA ALA A 230 4.25 -25.42 -19.46
C ALA A 230 5.43 -24.71 -18.79
N LEU A 231 5.64 -23.41 -19.08
CA LEU A 231 6.73 -22.61 -18.51
C LEU A 231 6.29 -21.67 -17.39
N GLN A 232 5.01 -21.71 -17.01
CA GLN A 232 4.40 -20.79 -16.06
C GLN A 232 5.19 -20.75 -14.74
N GLN A 233 5.52 -21.92 -14.19
CA GLN A 233 6.25 -22.01 -12.92
C GLN A 233 7.66 -21.42 -13.04
N HIS A 234 8.35 -21.68 -14.15
CA HIS A 234 9.69 -21.15 -14.42
C HIS A 234 9.67 -19.63 -14.55
N ILE A 235 8.76 -19.07 -15.37
CA ILE A 235 8.59 -17.62 -15.56
C ILE A 235 8.24 -16.95 -14.22
N SER A 236 7.34 -17.56 -13.46
CA SER A 236 6.90 -17.09 -12.15
C SER A 236 8.04 -17.05 -11.13
N SER A 237 8.89 -18.08 -11.04
CA SER A 237 10.08 -18.07 -10.18
C SER A 237 11.16 -17.11 -10.66
N THR A 238 11.37 -17.00 -11.97
CA THR A 238 12.42 -16.17 -12.56
C THR A 238 12.15 -14.69 -12.31
N TYR A 239 10.94 -14.23 -12.59
CA TYR A 239 10.55 -12.82 -12.42
C TYR A 239 9.93 -12.51 -11.06
N GLY A 240 9.67 -13.53 -10.24
CA GLY A 240 9.13 -13.38 -8.89
C GLY A 240 7.71 -12.83 -8.87
N ILE A 241 6.87 -13.21 -9.83
CA ILE A 241 5.49 -12.72 -10.03
C ILE A 241 4.49 -13.86 -9.84
N ASN A 242 3.32 -13.56 -9.28
CA ASN A 242 2.25 -14.53 -9.03
C ASN A 242 1.13 -14.50 -10.07
#